data_AF-A0A7C7AGY2-F1
#
_entry.id   AF-A0A7C7AGY2-F1
#
_cell.length_a   1.000
_cell.length_b   1.000
_cell.length_c   1.000
_cell.angle_alpha   90.00
_cell.angle_beta   90.00
_cell.angle_gamma   90.00
#
_symmetry.space_group_name_H-M   'P 1'
#
loop_
_entity.id
_entity.type
_entity.pdbx_description
1 polymer ?
#
loop_
_entity_poly.entity_id
_entity_poly.type
_entity_poly.pdbx_seq_one_letter_code
_entity_poly.pdbx_strand_id
1 'polypeptide(L)'
;AITIGESITNLPKMDFEKCVACGRCIPACPGLAIYIKDYTYSDTKALLSFPYEYYPLPEVNDIVEAVDRHGNTLCQAKVIKVRNPKSNDHTAVVTIEYPKEYFEEVISIKRIK
;
A
#
# COMPACT_ATOMS: atom_id res chain seq x y z
N ALA A 1 -4.98 -15.13 -8.74
CA ALA A 1 -5.91 -14.09 -8.23
C ALA A 1 -5.97 -12.88 -9.14
N ILE A 2 -4.88 -12.44 -9.77
CA ILE A 2 -4.89 -11.32 -10.72
C ILE A 2 -4.51 -11.82 -12.11
N THR A 3 -5.21 -11.38 -13.15
CA THR A 3 -4.95 -11.71 -14.55
C THR A 3 -5.03 -10.45 -15.42
N ILE A 4 -4.01 -10.18 -16.22
CA ILE A 4 -3.92 -8.97 -17.07
C ILE A 4 -4.24 -9.30 -18.55
N GLY A 5 -3.94 -10.53 -18.99
CA GLY A 5 -4.04 -10.95 -20.39
C GLY A 5 -2.68 -10.83 -21.09
N GLU A 6 -2.69 -10.56 -22.40
CA GLU A 6 -1.49 -10.58 -23.25
C GLU A 6 -0.64 -9.30 -23.15
N SER A 7 -1.27 -8.15 -22.94
CA SER A 7 -0.60 -6.85 -22.83
C SER A 7 -0.70 -6.27 -21.43
N ILE A 8 0.38 -5.68 -20.93
CA ILE A 8 0.42 -4.97 -19.64
C ILE A 8 -0.53 -3.77 -19.57
N THR A 9 -0.94 -3.24 -20.72
CA THR A 9 -1.87 -2.10 -20.82
C THR A 9 -3.33 -2.50 -20.65
N ASN A 10 -3.64 -3.79 -20.60
CA ASN A 10 -5.01 -4.26 -20.40
C ASN A 10 -5.44 -4.04 -18.95
N LEU A 11 -6.74 -3.82 -18.74
CA LEU A 11 -7.30 -3.69 -17.40
C LEU A 11 -7.16 -5.04 -16.65
N PRO A 12 -6.42 -5.11 -15.53
CA PRO A 12 -6.32 -6.32 -14.74
C PRO A 12 -7.70 -6.74 -14.20
N LYS A 13 -7.97 -8.04 -14.22
CA LYS A 13 -9.12 -8.66 -13.58
C LYS A 13 -8.68 -9.32 -12.28
N MET A 14 -9.45 -9.11 -11.21
CA MET A 14 -9.23 -9.74 -9.92
C MET A 14 -10.31 -10.79 -9.65
N ASP A 15 -9.86 -11.97 -9.26
CA ASP A 15 -10.67 -13.07 -8.76
C ASP A 15 -10.57 -13.09 -7.23
N PHE A 16 -11.60 -12.56 -6.57
CA PHE A 16 -11.65 -12.39 -5.13
C PHE A 16 -11.71 -13.71 -4.36
N GLU A 17 -12.32 -14.76 -4.92
CA GLU A 17 -12.39 -16.09 -4.31
C GLU A 17 -11.00 -16.73 -4.15
N LYS A 18 -10.06 -16.38 -5.04
CA LYS A 18 -8.67 -16.85 -4.97
C LYS A 18 -7.73 -15.88 -4.24
N CYS A 19 -8.20 -14.68 -3.90
CA CYS A 19 -7.36 -13.67 -3.27
C CYS A 19 -7.21 -13.96 -1.78
N VAL A 20 -5.98 -14.22 -1.33
CA VAL A 20 -5.67 -14.49 0.09
C VAL A 20 -4.93 -13.31 0.76
N ALA A 21 -5.03 -12.11 0.19
CA ALA A 21 -4.36 -10.89 0.67
C ALA A 21 -2.83 -11.03 0.91
N CYS A 22 -2.13 -11.86 0.12
CA CYS A 22 -0.71 -12.13 0.34
C CYS A 22 0.25 -10.95 0.09
N GLY A 23 -0.22 -9.88 -0.57
CA GLY A 23 0.57 -8.67 -0.85
C GLY A 23 1.63 -8.78 -1.95
N ARG A 24 1.82 -9.96 -2.57
CA ARG A 24 2.84 -10.14 -3.63
C ARG A 24 2.58 -9.32 -4.90
N CYS A 25 1.32 -8.97 -5.15
CA CYS A 25 0.92 -8.15 -6.29
C CYS A 25 1.35 -6.69 -6.14
N ILE A 26 1.54 -6.19 -4.92
CA ILE A 26 1.90 -4.79 -4.64
C ILE A 26 3.24 -4.42 -5.31
N PRO A 27 4.37 -5.11 -5.02
CA PRO A 27 5.66 -4.79 -5.65
C PRO A 27 5.79 -5.34 -7.08
N ALA A 28 4.85 -6.17 -7.54
CA ALA A 28 4.90 -6.75 -8.89
C ALA A 28 4.23 -5.83 -9.93
N CYS A 29 3.49 -4.81 -9.51
CA CYS A 29 2.81 -3.91 -10.42
C CYS A 29 3.78 -2.81 -10.88
N PRO A 30 4.16 -2.75 -12.17
CA PRO A 30 5.08 -1.72 -12.67
C PRO A 30 4.48 -0.31 -12.61
N GLY A 31 3.15 -0.21 -12.54
CA GLY A 31 2.43 1.07 -12.41
C GLY A 31 2.18 1.50 -10.96
N LEU A 32 2.67 0.75 -9.96
CA LEU A 32 2.48 1.03 -8.53
C LEU A 32 0.99 1.21 -8.12
N ALA A 33 0.08 0.58 -8.87
CA ALA A 33 -1.36 0.83 -8.77
C ALA A 33 -2.09 -0.04 -7.74
N ILE A 34 -1.43 -1.05 -7.18
CA ILE A 34 -2.05 -2.04 -6.30
C ILE A 34 -1.66 -1.75 -4.85
N TYR A 35 -2.67 -1.58 -4.01
CA TYR A 35 -2.53 -1.53 -2.56
C TYR A 35 -3.60 -2.43 -1.90
N ILE A 36 -3.36 -2.81 -0.66
CA ILE A 36 -4.30 -3.60 0.15
C ILE A 36 -4.71 -2.76 1.35
N LYS A 37 -6.01 -2.56 1.52
CA LYS A 37 -6.62 -1.94 2.70
C LYS A 37 -7.27 -3.03 3.55
N ASP A 38 -6.99 -3.04 4.84
CA ASP A 38 -7.59 -3.95 5.82
C ASP A 38 -8.42 -3.15 6.83
N TYR A 39 -9.74 -3.23 6.69
CA TYR A 39 -10.70 -2.59 7.60
C TYR A 39 -10.93 -3.40 8.90
N THR A 40 -10.51 -4.67 8.91
CA THR A 40 -10.79 -5.62 10.01
C THR A 40 -9.71 -5.67 11.07
N TYR A 41 -8.61 -4.95 10.86
CA TYR A 41 -7.42 -5.00 11.71
C TYR A 41 -7.68 -4.64 13.19
N SER A 42 -8.49 -3.62 13.47
CA SER A 42 -8.84 -3.17 14.82
C SER A 42 -10.20 -2.49 14.83
N ASP A 43 -10.78 -2.17 15.98
CA ASP A 43 -12.06 -1.46 16.05
C ASP A 43 -11.97 -0.02 15.52
N THR A 44 -10.86 0.67 15.81
CA THR A 44 -10.68 2.11 15.50
C THR A 44 -9.71 2.39 14.36
N LYS A 45 -8.87 1.41 13.99
CA LYS A 45 -7.77 1.60 13.02
C LYS A 45 -7.86 0.61 11.87
N ALA A 46 -7.35 1.03 10.71
CA ALA A 46 -7.19 0.25 9.50
C ALA A 46 -5.71 0.12 9.12
N LEU A 47 -5.39 -0.89 8.30
CA LEU A 47 -4.08 -0.99 7.66
C LEU A 47 -4.15 -0.65 6.17
N LEU A 48 -3.10 -0.02 5.67
CA LEU A 48 -2.86 0.15 4.24
C LEU A 48 -1.46 -0.36 3.92
N SER A 49 -1.37 -1.32 3.00
CA SER A 49 -0.11 -1.79 2.42
C SER A 49 -0.01 -1.32 0.97
N PHE A 50 1.04 -0.57 0.65
CA PHE A 50 1.20 0.10 -0.64
C PHE A 50 2.67 0.05 -1.11
N PRO A 51 2.93 0.22 -2.42
CA PRO A 51 4.28 0.22 -2.94
C PRO A 51 4.96 1.58 -2.68
N TYR A 52 6.25 1.54 -2.37
CA TYR A 52 7.04 2.72 -2.06
C TYR A 52 8.42 2.65 -2.72
N GLU A 53 8.68 3.59 -3.63
CA GLU A 53 9.93 3.68 -4.42
C GLU A 53 10.67 5.00 -4.18
N TYR A 54 10.50 5.60 -3.01
CA TYR A 54 11.23 6.80 -2.60
C TYR A 54 12.31 6.48 -1.58
N TYR A 55 13.32 7.35 -1.54
CA TYR A 55 14.37 7.36 -0.53
C TYR A 55 14.31 8.68 0.25
N PRO A 56 14.49 8.69 1.59
CA PRO A 56 14.72 7.52 2.46
C PRO A 56 13.49 6.62 2.63
N LEU A 57 13.71 5.35 2.99
CA LEU A 57 12.64 4.45 3.40
C LEU A 57 12.21 4.80 4.84
N PRO A 58 10.91 4.76 5.17
CA PRO A 58 10.47 4.88 6.55
C PRO A 58 10.99 3.74 7.43
N GLU A 59 11.12 3.99 8.72
CA GLU A 59 11.41 2.96 9.72
C GLU A 59 10.13 2.44 10.38
N VAL A 60 10.21 1.23 10.92
CA VAL A 60 9.08 0.65 11.67
C VAL A 60 8.89 1.43 12.97
N ASN A 61 7.65 1.84 13.23
CA ASN A 61 7.18 2.75 14.28
C ASN A 61 7.27 4.25 13.98
N ASP A 62 7.73 4.66 12.80
CA ASP A 62 7.68 6.08 12.41
C ASP A 62 6.24 6.59 12.33
N ILE A 63 6.06 7.86 12.72
CA ILE A 63 4.82 8.60 12.52
C ILE A 63 4.95 9.40 11.24
N VAL A 64 4.11 9.09 10.26
CA VAL A 64 4.12 9.65 8.91
C VAL A 64 2.77 10.30 8.60
N GLU A 65 2.77 11.26 7.67
CA GLU A 65 1.55 11.89 7.17
C GLU A 65 0.94 11.00 6.08
N ALA A 66 -0.26 10.47 6.30
CA ALA A 66 -1.02 9.75 5.28
C ALA A 66 -1.71 10.75 4.32
N VAL A 67 -1.70 10.42 3.03
CA VAL A 67 -2.17 11.31 1.96
C VAL A 67 -3.22 10.67 1.06
N ASP A 68 -4.03 11.54 0.44
CA ASP A 68 -4.97 11.18 -0.61
C ASP A 68 -4.29 11.02 -2.00
N ARG A 69 -5.10 10.80 -3.03
CA ARG A 69 -4.66 10.69 -4.43
C ARG A 69 -4.05 11.97 -5.02
N HIS A 70 -4.28 13.11 -4.38
CA HIS A 70 -3.75 14.41 -4.79
C HIS A 70 -2.50 14.79 -3.99
N GLY A 71 -2.14 13.99 -2.96
CA GLY A 71 -1.02 14.27 -2.06
C GLY A 71 -1.38 15.18 -0.88
N ASN A 72 -2.66 15.44 -0.64
CA ASN A 72 -3.10 16.23 0.52
C ASN A 72 -2.98 15.38 1.80
N THR A 73 -2.40 15.95 2.86
CA THR A 73 -2.35 15.30 4.17
C THR A 73 -3.77 15.16 4.72
N LEU A 74 -4.15 13.95 5.11
CA LEU A 74 -5.43 13.65 5.76
C LEU A 74 -5.27 13.42 7.26
N CYS A 75 -4.31 12.57 7.65
CA CYS A 75 -4.11 12.17 9.04
C CYS A 75 -2.67 11.72 9.31
N GLN A 76 -2.35 11.57 10.60
CA GLN A 76 -1.14 10.87 11.02
C GLN A 76 -1.36 9.37 10.98
N ALA A 77 -0.36 8.65 10.50
CA ALA A 77 -0.34 7.20 10.44
C ALA A 77 0.96 6.66 11.02
N LYS A 78 0.92 5.44 11.55
CA LYS A 78 2.09 4.76 12.11
C LYS A 78 2.57 3.70 11.15
N VAL A 79 3.87 3.67 10.85
CA VAL A 79 4.47 2.61 10.04
C VAL A 79 4.56 1.34 10.88
N ILE A 80 3.85 0.29 10.48
CA ILE A 80 3.85 -1.01 11.16
C ILE A 80 4.87 -1.95 10.53
N LYS A 81 5.13 -1.80 9.24
CA LYS A 81 5.95 -2.74 8.50
C LYS A 81 6.57 -2.12 7.26
N VAL A 82 7.83 -2.47 7.01
CA VAL A 82 8.52 -2.18 5.74
C VAL A 82 9.14 -3.47 5.24
N ARG A 83 8.79 -3.88 4.02
CA ARG A 83 9.28 -5.11 3.38
C ARG A 83 9.95 -4.78 2.06
N ASN A 84 11.24 -5.08 1.96
CA ASN A 84 11.99 -4.96 0.71
C ASN A 84 12.93 -6.18 0.51
N PRO A 85 12.39 -7.40 0.34
CA PRO A 85 13.20 -8.57 0.03
C PRO A 85 13.83 -8.45 -1.37
N LYS A 86 14.96 -9.13 -1.60
CA LYS A 86 15.68 -9.12 -2.90
C LYS A 86 14.85 -9.63 -4.10
N SER A 87 13.76 -10.34 -3.84
CA SER A 87 12.82 -10.80 -4.87
C SER A 87 11.94 -9.68 -5.43
N ASN A 88 11.83 -8.56 -4.71
CA ASN A 88 11.13 -7.39 -5.22
C ASN A 88 12.06 -6.65 -6.19
N ASP A 89 11.49 -6.17 -7.30
CA ASP A 89 12.21 -5.37 -8.27
C ASP A 89 12.35 -3.92 -7.77
N HIS A 90 13.20 -3.72 -6.76
CA HIS A 90 13.47 -2.42 -6.13
C HIS A 90 12.25 -1.71 -5.48
N THR A 91 11.05 -2.28 -5.54
CA THR A 91 9.84 -1.76 -4.88
C THR A 91 9.72 -2.25 -3.43
N ALA A 92 9.79 -1.33 -2.47
CA ALA A 92 9.46 -1.63 -1.08
C ALA A 92 7.93 -1.67 -0.88
N VAL A 93 7.47 -2.49 0.05
CA VAL A 93 6.07 -2.50 0.51
C VAL A 93 6.02 -1.94 1.91
N VAL A 94 5.33 -0.82 2.08
CA VAL A 94 5.13 -0.17 3.37
C VAL A 94 3.71 -0.44 3.83
N THR A 95 3.56 -0.85 5.08
CA THR A 95 2.27 -1.01 5.75
C THR A 95 2.14 0.05 6.85
N ILE A 96 1.10 0.87 6.76
CA ILE A 96 0.76 1.87 7.76
C ILE A 96 -0.54 1.53 8.47
N GLU A 97 -0.66 1.99 9.71
CA GLU A 97 -1.85 1.96 10.54
C GLU A 97 -2.40 3.39 10.69
N TYR A 98 -3.69 3.59 10.46
CA TYR A 98 -4.33 4.90 10.46
C TYR A 98 -5.81 4.81 10.90
N PRO A 99 -6.44 5.94 11.31
CA PRO A 99 -7.85 5.95 11.73
C PRO A 99 -8.79 5.50 10.61
N LYS A 100 -9.81 4.70 10.96
CA LYS A 100 -10.83 4.21 10.00
C LYS A 100 -11.66 5.31 9.33
N GLU A 101 -11.73 6.48 9.93
CA GLU A 101 -12.44 7.65 9.38
C GLU A 101 -11.94 8.02 7.99
N TYR A 102 -10.67 7.75 7.68
CA TYR A 102 -10.04 8.06 6.39
C TYR A 102 -9.82 6.82 5.51
N PHE A 103 -10.56 5.74 5.76
CA PHE A 103 -10.33 4.45 5.12
C PHE A 103 -10.39 4.53 3.59
N GLU A 104 -11.34 5.27 3.04
CA GLU A 104 -11.56 5.37 1.59
C GLU A 104 -10.53 6.29 0.92
N GLU A 105 -10.14 7.36 1.60
CA GLU A 105 -9.38 8.47 1.03
C GLU A 105 -7.87 8.24 1.06
N VAL A 106 -7.34 7.59 2.11
CA VAL A 106 -5.90 7.36 2.26
C VAL A 106 -5.40 6.33 1.26
N ILE A 107 -4.35 6.66 0.50
CA ILE A 107 -3.74 5.74 -0.48
C ILE A 107 -2.22 5.60 -0.38
N SER A 108 -1.54 6.52 0.30
CA SER A 108 -0.09 6.53 0.44
C SER A 108 0.33 7.41 1.63
N ILE A 109 1.64 7.62 1.77
CA ILE A 109 2.23 8.58 2.71
C ILE A 109 2.88 9.73 1.94
N LYS A 110 2.95 10.89 2.60
CA LYS A 110 3.72 12.02 2.11
C LYS A 110 5.20 11.63 2.05
N ARG A 111 5.89 12.13 1.03
CA ARG A 111 7.32 11.90 0.88
C ARG A 111 8.06 12.43 2.11
N ILE A 112 8.85 11.54 2.71
CA ILE A 112 9.75 11.86 3.82
C ILE A 112 10.97 12.57 3.22
N LYS A 113 11.37 13.69 3.83
CA LYS A 113 12.53 14.49 3.39
C LYS A 113 13.77 14.10 4.16
#